data_AF-A0A936A822-F1
#
_entry.id   AF-A0A936A822-F1
#
_cell.length_a   1.000
_cell.length_b   1.000
_cell.length_c   1.000
_cell.angle_alpha   90.00
_cell.angle_beta   90.00
_cell.angle_gamma   90.00
#
_symmetry.space_group_name_H-M   'P 1'
#
loop_
_entity.id
_entity.type
_entity.pdbx_description
1 polymer ?
#
loop_
_entity_poly.entity_id
_entity_poly.type
_entity_poly.pdbx_seq_one_letter_code
_entity_poly.pdbx_strand_id
1 'polypeptide(L)'
;MQFVFPTFLWTLFILAIPVLIHLFYFRRYKKIEFTNVRFLKELVEETATRNRIKNLLILLSRLFALAALILAFAQPFSNSGRSAIKQTESISIYIDNSWSMNANSEDGSLLQKAKRQPGILSALLQIMIAFN
;
A
#
# COMPACT_ATOMS: atom_id res chain seq x y z
N MET A 1 2.52 -14.18 4.80
CA MET A 1 2.39 -12.80 4.32
C MET A 1 3.35 -12.65 3.16
N GLN A 2 2.83 -12.37 1.98
CA GLN A 2 3.64 -12.06 0.81
C GLN A 2 3.49 -10.56 0.54
N PHE A 3 4.50 -9.96 -0.11
CA PHE A 3 4.51 -8.55 -0.45
C PHE A 3 4.53 -8.44 -1.97
N VAL A 4 3.77 -7.50 -2.52
CA VAL A 4 3.80 -7.23 -3.97
C VAL A 4 5.17 -6.65 -4.37
N PHE A 5 5.77 -5.82 -3.50
CA PHE A 5 7.07 -5.19 -3.72
C PHE A 5 8.04 -5.49 -2.56
N PRO A 6 8.67 -6.67 -2.50
CA PRO A 6 9.53 -7.05 -1.39
C PRO A 6 10.79 -6.18 -1.28
N THR A 7 11.28 -5.61 -2.39
CA THR A 7 12.44 -4.71 -2.39
C THR A 7 12.13 -3.37 -1.71
N PHE A 8 10.86 -2.97 -1.63
CA PHE A 8 10.46 -1.71 -1.01
C PHE A 8 10.73 -1.70 0.50
N LEU A 9 10.84 -2.86 1.15
CA LEU A 9 11.23 -2.98 2.56
C LEU A 9 12.61 -2.38 2.86
N TRP A 10 13.52 -2.31 1.88
CA TRP A 10 14.82 -1.64 2.05
C TRP A 10 14.68 -0.13 2.27
N THR A 11 13.58 0.50 1.85
CA THR A 11 13.32 1.92 2.13
C THR A 11 13.12 2.19 3.62
N LEU A 12 12.86 1.16 4.44
CA LEU A 12 12.76 1.29 5.88
C LEU A 12 14.06 1.81 6.51
N PHE A 13 15.22 1.60 5.87
CA PHE A 13 16.50 2.17 6.32
C PHE A 13 16.50 3.70 6.31
N ILE A 14 15.66 4.34 5.49
CA ILE A 14 15.55 5.81 5.45
C ILE A 14 14.97 6.39 6.75
N LEU A 15 14.21 5.61 7.53
CA LEU A 15 13.75 5.99 8.86
C LEU A 15 14.91 6.20 9.85
N ALA A 16 16.09 5.66 9.58
CA ALA A 16 17.26 5.90 10.42
C ALA A 16 17.67 7.38 10.41
N ILE A 17 17.43 8.12 9.32
CA ILE A 17 17.83 9.52 9.19
C ILE A 17 17.20 10.41 10.28
N PRO A 18 15.88 10.47 10.48
CA PRO A 18 15.28 11.27 11.55
C PRO A 18 15.68 10.79 12.95
N VAL A 19 15.92 9.50 13.15
CA VAL A 19 16.46 8.97 14.42
C VAL A 19 17.86 9.52 14.69
N LEU A 20 18.73 9.45 13.68
CA LEU A 20 20.11 9.94 13.76
C LEU A 20 20.13 11.46 14.00
N ILE A 21 19.31 12.23 13.28
CA ILE A 21 19.21 13.69 13.48
C ILE A 21 18.76 14.03 14.90
N HIS A 22 17.81 13.27 15.47
CA HIS A 22 17.41 13.50 16.86
C HIS A 22 18.50 13.07 17.84
N LEU A 23 19.17 11.93 17.64
CA LEU A 23 20.21 11.44 18.55
C LEU A 23 21.44 12.36 18.54
N PHE A 24 21.84 12.81 17.36
CA PHE A 24 22.93 13.75 17.12
C PHE A 24 22.44 15.21 17.15
N TYR A 25 21.53 15.54 18.06
CA TYR A 25 21.15 16.93 18.28
C TYR A 25 22.37 17.68 18.82
N PHE A 26 23.15 18.32 17.92
CA PHE A 26 24.31 19.16 18.23
C PHE A 26 23.86 20.40 19.01
N ARG A 27 23.53 20.21 20.28
CA ARG A 27 23.07 21.28 21.15
C ARG A 27 24.29 22.08 21.59
N ARG A 28 24.58 23.17 20.87
CA ARG A 28 25.52 24.20 21.36
C ARG A 28 24.83 24.99 22.45
N TYR A 29 25.05 24.60 23.69
CA TYR A 29 24.59 25.35 24.85
C TYR A 29 25.40 26.65 24.96
N LYS A 30 24.76 27.79 24.68
CA LYS A 30 25.34 29.11 24.95
C LYS A 30 25.12 29.39 26.43
N LYS A 31 26.19 29.40 27.24
CA LYS A 31 26.12 29.78 28.65
C LYS A 31 25.90 31.28 28.74
N ILE A 32 24.87 31.71 29.47
CA ILE A 32 24.58 33.12 29.75
C ILE A 32 24.59 33.25 31.27
N GLU A 33 25.44 34.12 31.81
CA GLU A 33 25.56 34.38 33.24
C GLU A 33 24.36 35.24 33.68
N PHE A 34 23.45 34.69 34.50
CA PHE A 34 22.30 35.41 35.05
C PHE A 34 22.40 35.46 36.59
N THR A 35 22.16 36.65 37.15
CA THR A 35 22.45 37.01 38.56
C THR A 35 21.55 36.32 39.61
N ASN A 36 20.43 35.68 39.23
CA ASN A 36 19.51 35.07 40.20
C ASN A 36 18.82 33.79 39.64
N VAL A 37 19.58 32.69 39.59
CA VAL A 37 19.16 31.43 38.92
C VAL A 37 18.50 30.40 39.84
N ARG A 38 18.42 30.62 41.17
CA ARG A 38 18.01 29.56 42.11
C ARG A 38 16.56 29.08 41.90
N PHE A 39 15.62 30.00 41.71
CA PHE A 39 14.22 29.68 41.39
C PHE A 39 14.01 29.22 39.94
N LEU A 40 14.80 29.75 38.99
CA LEU A 40 14.69 29.37 37.59
C LEU A 40 15.18 27.92 37.36
N LYS A 41 16.23 27.50 38.08
CA LYS A 41 16.87 26.19 37.91
C LYS A 41 15.93 25.04 38.31
N GLU A 42 15.16 25.23 39.38
CA GLU A 42 14.22 24.22 39.89
C GLU A 42 13.04 24.02 38.93
N LEU A 43 12.45 25.10 38.40
CA LEU A 43 11.41 25.03 37.36
C LEU A 43 11.93 24.48 36.03
N VAL A 44 13.16 24.80 35.65
CA VAL A 44 13.81 24.30 34.43
C VAL A 44 14.10 22.80 34.54
N GLU A 45 14.49 22.30 35.70
CA GLU A 45 14.72 20.86 35.91
C GLU A 45 13.42 20.04 35.80
N GLU A 46 12.31 20.51 36.38
CA GLU A 46 11.00 19.86 36.22
C GLU A 46 10.46 19.94 34.78
N THR A 47 10.62 21.07 34.09
CA THR A 47 10.19 21.15 32.69
C THR A 47 11.08 20.35 31.74
N ALA A 48 12.36 20.13 32.06
CA ALA A 48 13.28 19.34 31.25
C ALA A 48 12.90 17.85 31.19
N THR A 49 12.45 17.25 32.30
CA THR A 49 11.98 15.84 32.33
C THR A 49 10.67 15.67 31.55
N ARG A 50 9.69 16.56 31.74
CA ARG A 50 8.42 16.53 31.00
C ARG A 50 8.62 16.73 29.49
N ASN A 51 9.54 17.61 29.10
CA ASN A 51 9.85 17.84 27.69
C ASN A 51 10.59 16.65 27.05
N ARG A 52 11.41 15.90 27.81
CA ARG A 52 12.04 14.66 27.30
C ARG A 52 10.99 13.62 26.87
N ILE A 53 9.98 13.37 27.70
CA ILE A 53 8.92 12.39 27.38
C ILE A 53 8.12 12.83 26.15
N LYS A 54 7.74 14.11 26.08
CA LYS A 54 7.04 14.66 24.90
C LYS A 54 7.88 14.55 23.63
N ASN A 55 9.17 14.87 23.70
CA ASN A 55 10.07 14.76 22.55
C ASN A 55 10.21 13.31 22.07
N LEU A 56 10.26 12.34 23.00
CA LEU A 56 10.29 10.92 22.65
C LEU A 56 8.98 10.46 21.97
N LEU A 57 7.83 10.90 22.47
CA LEU A 57 6.53 10.61 21.85
C LEU A 57 6.40 11.22 20.45
N ILE A 58 6.92 12.44 20.25
CA ILE A 58 6.93 13.10 18.93
C ILE A 58 7.87 12.38 17.96
N LEU A 59 9.02 11.89 18.44
CA LEU A 59 9.92 11.06 17.64
C LEU A 59 9.20 9.78 17.20
N LEU A 60 8.59 9.06 18.15
CA LEU A 60 7.88 7.80 17.88
C LEU A 60 6.74 8.00 16.89
N SER A 61 5.94 9.07 17.02
CA SER A 61 4.84 9.33 16.09
C SER A 61 5.33 9.62 14.67
N ARG A 62 6.44 10.37 14.51
CA ARG A 62 7.07 10.59 13.19
C ARG A 62 7.56 9.29 12.56
N LEU A 63 8.25 8.45 13.34
CA LEU A 63 8.72 7.14 12.86
C LEU A 63 7.55 6.25 12.46
N PHE A 64 6.52 6.21 13.30
CA PHE A 64 5.34 5.37 13.06
C PHE A 64 4.60 5.79 11.80
N ALA A 65 4.37 7.09 11.60
CA ALA A 65 3.71 7.61 10.40
C ALA A 65 4.49 7.26 9.11
N LEU A 66 5.81 7.44 9.12
CA LEU A 66 6.67 7.08 8.00
C LEU A 66 6.71 5.56 7.75
N ALA A 67 6.81 4.75 8.81
CA ALA A 67 6.79 3.30 8.70
C ALA A 67 5.45 2.77 8.16
N ALA A 68 4.33 3.35 8.61
CA ALA A 68 3.00 3.02 8.11
C ALA A 68 2.86 3.35 6.62
N LEU A 69 3.40 4.49 6.19
CA LEU A 69 3.42 4.89 4.79
C LEU A 69 4.26 3.92 3.94
N ILE A 70 5.46 3.55 4.41
CA ILE A 70 6.31 2.57 3.72
C ILE A 70 5.62 1.21 3.61
N LEU A 71 4.95 0.75 4.68
CA LEU A 71 4.17 -0.48 4.67
C LEU A 71 2.96 -0.40 3.73
N ALA A 72 2.30 0.75 3.64
CA ALA A 72 1.19 0.95 2.70
C ALA A 72 1.65 0.81 1.25
N PHE A 73 2.84 1.32 0.91
CA PHE A 73 3.46 1.13 -0.41
C PHE A 73 3.99 -0.29 -0.65
N ALA A 74 4.43 -1.01 0.40
CA ALA A 74 4.87 -2.39 0.29
C ALA A 74 3.69 -3.38 0.05
N GLN A 75 2.45 -2.93 0.28
CA GLN A 75 1.19 -3.65 0.05
C GLN A 75 1.24 -5.11 0.59
N PRO A 76 1.30 -5.30 1.92
CA PRO A 76 1.28 -6.64 2.52
C PRO A 76 -0.04 -7.33 2.21
N PHE A 77 0.03 -8.56 1.69
CA PHE A 77 -1.14 -9.40 1.51
C PHE A 77 -1.01 -10.72 2.28
N SER A 78 -2.10 -11.11 2.92
CA SER A 78 -2.24 -12.42 3.53
C SER A 78 -2.91 -13.35 2.54
N ASN A 79 -2.21 -14.39 2.09
CA ASN A 79 -2.82 -15.45 1.29
C ASN A 79 -3.55 -16.48 2.19
N SER A 80 -4.37 -16.00 3.10
CA SER A 80 -5.20 -16.83 3.98
C SER A 80 -6.63 -16.84 3.42
N GLY A 81 -6.91 -17.76 2.50
CA GLY A 81 -8.27 -17.98 1.99
C GLY A 81 -8.42 -18.18 0.49
N ARG A 82 -7.33 -18.21 -0.29
CA ARG A 82 -7.35 -18.83 -1.61
C ARG A 82 -6.30 -19.93 -1.59
N SER A 83 -6.73 -21.15 -1.25
CA SER A 83 -6.18 -22.35 -1.88
C SER A 83 -5.88 -21.95 -3.31
N ALA A 84 -4.63 -22.12 -3.76
CA ALA A 84 -4.23 -21.88 -5.13
C ALA A 84 -5.41 -22.32 -6.00
N ILE A 85 -6.16 -21.35 -6.53
CA ILE A 85 -7.25 -21.66 -7.43
C ILE A 85 -6.47 -22.30 -8.54
N LYS A 86 -6.55 -23.63 -8.61
CA LYS A 86 -6.10 -24.45 -9.73
C LYS A 86 -6.43 -23.58 -10.93
N GLN A 87 -5.45 -23.32 -11.80
CA GLN A 87 -5.65 -22.54 -13.02
C GLN A 87 -6.71 -23.25 -13.87
N THR A 88 -7.97 -23.15 -13.46
CA THR A 88 -9.12 -23.43 -14.28
C THR A 88 -9.13 -22.20 -15.15
N GLU A 89 -8.76 -22.37 -16.41
CA GLU A 89 -8.82 -21.32 -17.41
C GLU A 89 -10.22 -20.72 -17.36
N SER A 90 -10.37 -19.60 -16.64
CA SER A 90 -11.65 -18.92 -16.50
C SER A 90 -11.84 -18.12 -17.78
N ILE A 91 -12.41 -18.77 -18.77
CA ILE A 91 -12.74 -18.14 -20.05
C ILE A 91 -13.93 -17.21 -19.80
N SER A 92 -13.66 -15.90 -19.74
CA SER A 92 -14.70 -14.89 -19.62
C SER A 92 -15.08 -14.39 -21.02
N ILE A 93 -16.27 -14.77 -21.48
CA ILE A 93 -16.83 -14.32 -22.75
C ILE A 93 -17.72 -13.12 -22.47
N TYR A 94 -17.39 -11.96 -23.03
CA TYR A 94 -18.24 -10.77 -23.00
C TYR A 94 -18.97 -10.64 -24.33
N ILE A 95 -20.31 -10.58 -24.28
CA ILE A 95 -21.17 -10.38 -25.44
C ILE A 95 -21.84 -9.02 -25.29
N ASP A 96 -21.60 -8.11 -26.25
CA ASP A 96 -22.29 -6.83 -26.33
C ASP A 96 -23.70 -7.03 -26.94
N ASN A 97 -24.72 -6.45 -26.30
CA ASN A 97 -26.12 -6.47 -26.73
C ASN A 97 -26.66 -5.06 -27.06
N SER A 98 -25.77 -4.10 -27.31
CA SER A 98 -26.13 -2.74 -27.72
C SER A 98 -26.88 -2.70 -29.07
N TRP A 99 -27.67 -1.65 -29.31
CA TRP A 99 -28.49 -1.52 -30.52
C TRP A 99 -27.68 -1.49 -31.83
N SER A 100 -26.40 -1.13 -31.78
CA SER A 100 -25.49 -1.22 -32.94
C SER A 100 -25.25 -2.67 -33.38
N MET A 101 -25.36 -3.65 -32.46
CA MET A 101 -25.24 -5.08 -32.78
C MET A 101 -26.44 -5.65 -33.53
N ASN A 102 -27.52 -4.87 -33.67
CA ASN A 102 -28.68 -5.20 -34.48
C ASN A 102 -28.60 -4.64 -35.92
N ALA A 103 -27.47 -4.02 -36.29
CA ALA A 103 -27.24 -3.58 -37.66
C ALA A 103 -27.17 -4.79 -38.60
N ASN A 104 -27.73 -4.61 -39.80
CA ASN A 104 -27.75 -5.64 -40.84
C ASN A 104 -26.35 -5.77 -41.49
N SER A 105 -25.86 -6.99 -41.61
CA SER A 105 -24.72 -7.38 -42.43
C SER A 105 -25.16 -8.38 -43.50
N GLU A 106 -24.28 -8.70 -44.44
CA GLU A 106 -24.54 -9.58 -45.59
C GLU A 106 -25.18 -10.94 -45.22
N ASP A 107 -24.88 -11.46 -44.02
CA ASP A 107 -25.36 -12.77 -43.52
C ASP A 107 -26.34 -12.68 -42.32
N GLY A 108 -26.96 -11.52 -42.07
CA GLY A 108 -27.87 -11.28 -40.94
C GLY A 108 -27.36 -10.23 -39.95
N SER A 109 -27.97 -10.12 -38.77
CA SER A 109 -27.55 -9.13 -37.76
C SER A 109 -26.15 -9.44 -37.22
N LEU A 110 -25.38 -8.40 -36.86
CA LEU A 110 -24.01 -8.55 -36.32
C LEU A 110 -23.95 -9.48 -35.11
N LEU A 111 -25.00 -9.53 -34.30
CA LEU A 111 -25.12 -10.47 -33.17
C LEU A 111 -25.19 -11.94 -33.63
N GLN A 112 -25.87 -12.24 -34.74
CA GLN A 112 -25.89 -13.60 -35.30
C GLN A 112 -24.52 -13.98 -35.86
N LYS A 113 -23.82 -13.04 -36.48
CA LYS A 113 -22.44 -13.24 -36.97
C LYS A 113 -21.48 -13.51 -35.82
N ALA A 114 -21.57 -12.74 -34.73
CA ALA A 114 -20.76 -12.94 -33.52
C ALA A 114 -21.00 -14.34 -32.93
N LYS A 115 -22.26 -14.77 -32.80
CA LYS A 115 -22.61 -16.10 -32.29
C LYS A 115 -22.05 -17.27 -33.13
N ARG A 116 -21.87 -17.08 -34.43
CA ARG A 116 -21.31 -18.08 -35.35
C ARG A 116 -19.78 -18.03 -35.45
N GLN A 117 -19.13 -17.07 -34.80
CA GLN A 117 -17.69 -16.94 -34.89
C GLN A 117 -16.99 -18.12 -34.18
N PRO A 118 -16.02 -18.79 -34.82
CA PRO A 118 -15.42 -20.02 -34.32
C PRO A 118 -14.77 -19.88 -32.93
N GLY A 119 -14.30 -18.67 -32.58
CA GLY A 119 -13.73 -18.39 -31.26
C GLY A 119 -14.72 -18.50 -30.09
N ILE A 120 -16.02 -18.27 -30.34
CA ILE A 120 -17.06 -18.45 -29.31
C ILE A 120 -17.41 -19.93 -29.14
N LEU A 121 -17.42 -20.71 -30.23
CA LEU A 121 -17.63 -22.16 -30.16
C LEU A 121 -16.48 -22.87 -29.43
N SER A 122 -15.23 -22.50 -29.70
CA SER A 122 -14.08 -23.08 -29.00
C SER A 122 -14.10 -22.75 -27.50
N ALA A 123 -14.50 -21.53 -27.14
CA ALA A 123 -14.65 -21.10 -25.76
C ALA A 123 -15.80 -21.83 -25.05
N LEU A 124 -16.95 -22.01 -25.70
CA LEU A 124 -18.06 -22.81 -25.18
C LEU A 124 -17.68 -24.28 -24.99
N LEU A 125 -16.90 -24.84 -25.91
CA LEU A 125 -16.42 -26.22 -25.83
C LEU A 125 -15.43 -26.41 -24.67
N GLN A 126 -14.50 -25.47 -24.47
CA GLN A 126 -13.60 -25.47 -23.30
C GLN A 126 -14.37 -25.33 -21.98
N ILE A 127 -15.41 -24.49 -21.94
CA ILE A 127 -16.30 -24.38 -20.78
C ILE A 127 -17.02 -25.71 -20.53
N MET A 128 -17.57 -26.35 -21.57
CA MET A 128 -18.24 -27.66 -21.44
C MET A 128 -17.29 -28.76 -20.93
N ILE A 129 -16.05 -28.78 -21.40
CA ILE A 129 -15.00 -29.71 -20.94
C ILE A 129 -14.60 -29.43 -19.49
N ALA A 130 -14.59 -28.17 -19.05
CA ALA A 130 -14.25 -27.82 -17.67
C ALA A 130 -15.33 -28.19 -16.64
N PHE A 131 -16.57 -28.45 -17.07
CA PHE A 131 -17.70 -28.81 -16.22
C PHE A 131 -18.01 -30.32 -16.15
N ASN A 132 -17.25 -31.17 -16.85
CA ASN A 132 -17.36 -32.64 -16.83
C ASN A 132 -16.09 -33.28 -16.26
#